data_AF-A0A934FL55-F1
#
_entry.id   AF-A0A934FL55-F1
#
_cell.length_a   1.000
_cell.length_b   1.000
_cell.length_c   1.000
_cell.angle_alpha   90.00
_cell.angle_beta   90.00
_cell.angle_gamma   90.00
#
_symmetry.space_group_name_H-M   'P 1'
#
loop_
_entity.id
_entity.type
_entity.pdbx_description
1 polymer ?
#
loop_
_entity_poly.entity_id
_entity_poly.type
_entity_poly.pdbx_seq_one_letter_code
_entity_poly.pdbx_strand_id
1 'polypeptide(L)'
;MSWLRHWKVVLALFGLFLLGAATGTVITLKVVKHVIEGRTNPERMSQSLLHEFQRRLHLTPEQVERIGPILQRTGREMGVLRTEMAGRTFQVIRLSHEEIAAELLPEQREEFARLNKEMRERYRQQGPPGQKGIPPMKGPGQFGPQFHKGEPRNLKEGR
;
A
#
# COMPACT_ATOMS: atom_id res chain seq x y z
N MET A 1 44.26 -20.67 -22.65
CA MET A 1 44.42 -19.71 -21.54
C MET A 1 43.92 -18.30 -21.94
N SER A 2 42.65 -18.13 -22.36
CA SER A 2 42.08 -16.81 -22.72
C SER A 2 41.37 -16.10 -21.56
N TRP A 3 41.19 -16.79 -20.43
CA TRP A 3 40.42 -16.31 -19.26
C TRP A 3 41.03 -15.06 -18.60
N LEU A 4 42.36 -14.94 -18.57
CA LEU A 4 43.08 -13.79 -17.99
C LEU A 4 42.89 -12.48 -18.79
N ARG A 5 42.55 -12.57 -20.09
CA ARG A 5 42.43 -11.38 -20.95
C ARG A 5 41.06 -10.71 -20.85
N HIS A 6 40.04 -11.42 -20.39
CA HIS A 6 38.66 -10.92 -20.32
C HIS A 6 38.25 -10.48 -18.92
N TRP A 7 39.05 -10.78 -17.88
CA TRP A 7 38.87 -10.30 -16.51
C TRP A 7 38.70 -8.76 -16.43
N LYS A 8 39.46 -8.00 -17.23
CA LYS A 8 39.35 -6.53 -17.28
C LYS A 8 37.99 -6.08 -17.83
N VAL A 9 37.45 -6.81 -18.80
CA VAL A 9 36.12 -6.55 -19.38
C VAL A 9 35.03 -6.91 -18.38
N VAL A 10 35.17 -8.05 -17.68
CA VAL A 10 34.26 -8.46 -16.61
C VAL A 10 34.25 -7.42 -15.48
N LEU A 11 35.41 -6.93 -15.05
CA LEU A 11 35.50 -5.85 -14.06
C LEU A 11 34.85 -4.54 -14.52
N ALA A 12 35.05 -4.15 -15.78
CA ALA A 12 34.44 -2.94 -16.32
C ALA A 12 32.89 -3.06 -16.38
N LEU A 13 32.38 -4.22 -16.81
CA LEU A 13 30.94 -4.51 -16.81
C LEU A 13 30.38 -4.56 -15.40
N PHE A 14 31.10 -5.16 -14.45
CA PHE A 14 30.70 -5.21 -13.05
C PHE A 14 30.67 -3.80 -12.44
N GLY A 15 31.64 -2.95 -12.79
CA GLY A 15 31.65 -1.54 -12.40
C GLY A 15 30.45 -0.76 -12.94
N LEU A 16 30.12 -0.92 -14.23
CA LEU A 16 28.92 -0.33 -14.83
C LEU A 16 27.63 -0.84 -14.18
N PHE A 17 27.58 -2.14 -13.88
CA PHE A 17 26.44 -2.75 -13.20
C PHE A 17 26.27 -2.19 -11.78
N LEU A 18 27.35 -2.09 -11.00
CA LEU A 18 27.31 -1.51 -9.66
C LEU A 18 26.88 -0.03 -9.71
N LEU A 19 27.37 0.72 -10.70
CA LEU A 19 26.99 2.11 -10.89
C LEU A 19 25.51 2.25 -11.26
N GLY A 20 25.01 1.39 -12.15
CA GLY A 20 23.59 1.31 -12.50
C GLY A 20 22.70 0.89 -11.32
N ALA A 21 23.13 -0.12 -10.55
CA ALA A 21 22.41 -0.62 -9.38
C ALA A 21 22.32 0.44 -8.26
N ALA A 22 23.42 1.15 -8.00
CA ALA A 22 23.45 2.25 -7.04
C ALA A 22 22.53 3.39 -7.47
N THR A 23 22.60 3.80 -8.75
CA THR A 23 21.75 4.86 -9.30
C THR A 23 20.28 4.47 -9.27
N GLY A 24 19.97 3.25 -9.71
CA GLY A 24 18.61 2.69 -9.66
C GLY A 24 18.07 2.65 -8.24
N THR A 25 18.85 2.16 -7.27
CA THR A 25 18.44 2.08 -5.87
C THR A 25 18.16 3.45 -5.28
N VAL A 26 18.99 4.46 -5.54
CA VAL A 26 18.76 5.84 -5.05
C VAL A 26 17.49 6.44 -5.66
N ILE A 27 17.27 6.26 -6.96
CA ILE A 27 16.06 6.76 -7.65
C ILE A 27 14.82 6.03 -7.12
N THR A 28 14.84 4.71 -7.04
CA THR A 28 13.74 3.90 -6.54
C THR A 28 13.40 4.26 -5.10
N LEU A 29 14.39 4.38 -4.21
CA LEU A 29 14.15 4.78 -2.82
C LEU A 29 13.54 6.19 -2.73
N LYS A 30 13.99 7.15 -3.53
CA LYS A 30 13.41 8.50 -3.57
C LYS A 30 11.96 8.50 -4.08
N VAL A 31 11.67 7.78 -5.16
CA VAL A 31 10.32 7.69 -5.73
C VAL A 31 9.38 6.97 -4.77
N VAL A 32 9.79 5.84 -4.20
CA VAL A 32 9.02 5.09 -3.22
C VAL A 32 8.75 5.93 -1.97
N LYS A 33 9.78 6.61 -1.44
CA LYS A 33 9.62 7.54 -0.31
C LYS A 33 8.65 8.66 -0.65
N HIS A 34 8.75 9.28 -1.83
CA HIS A 34 7.86 10.38 -2.23
C HIS A 34 6.41 9.93 -2.46
N VAL A 35 6.19 8.74 -3.03
CA VAL A 35 4.86 8.16 -3.24
C VAL A 35 4.23 7.71 -1.92
N ILE A 36 5.01 7.12 -1.02
CA ILE A 36 4.55 6.72 0.31
C ILE A 36 4.24 7.97 1.14
N GLU A 37 5.18 8.92 1.25
CA GLU A 37 4.96 10.20 1.94
C GLU A 37 3.79 10.99 1.35
N GLY A 38 3.58 10.96 0.04
CA GLY A 38 2.42 11.57 -0.61
C GLY A 38 1.09 10.92 -0.21
N ARG A 39 1.08 9.61 0.05
CA ARG A 39 -0.10 8.86 0.51
C ARG A 39 -0.30 8.86 2.03
N THR A 40 0.74 9.18 2.81
CA THR A 40 0.73 9.08 4.27
C THR A 40 1.00 10.38 5.00
N ASN A 41 1.16 11.51 4.31
CA ASN A 41 1.33 12.81 4.96
C ASN A 41 -0.05 13.51 5.11
N PRO A 42 -0.61 13.56 6.33
CA PRO A 42 -1.86 14.23 6.64
C PRO A 42 -1.94 15.67 6.13
N GLU A 43 -0.83 16.40 6.28
CA GLU A 43 -0.74 17.80 5.89
C GLU A 43 -0.87 17.97 4.38
N ARG A 44 -0.18 17.13 3.57
CA ARG A 44 -0.30 17.19 2.10
C ARG A 44 -1.72 16.86 1.63
N MET A 45 -2.37 15.88 2.26
CA MET A 45 -3.76 15.55 1.96
C MET A 45 -4.68 16.73 2.27
N SER A 46 -4.53 17.35 3.45
CA SER A 46 -5.35 18.49 3.87
C SER A 46 -5.18 19.70 2.95
N GLN A 47 -3.95 19.98 2.50
CA GLN A 47 -3.64 21.06 1.56
C GLN A 47 -4.23 20.78 0.17
N SER A 48 -4.12 19.55 -0.33
CA SER A 48 -4.70 19.17 -1.61
C SER A 48 -6.22 19.30 -1.60
N LEU A 49 -6.89 18.91 -0.52
CA LEU A 49 -8.34 19.05 -0.37
C LEU A 49 -8.76 20.52 -0.24
N LEU A 50 -8.02 21.32 0.53
CA LEU A 50 -8.30 22.75 0.68
C LEU A 50 -8.17 23.48 -0.66
N HIS A 51 -7.14 23.17 -1.45
CA HIS A 51 -6.96 23.72 -2.78
C HIS A 51 -8.10 23.32 -3.73
N GLU A 52 -8.54 22.06 -3.66
CA GLU A 52 -9.68 21.58 -4.45
C GLU A 52 -10.98 22.29 -4.06
N PHE A 53 -11.22 22.47 -2.77
CA PHE A 53 -12.41 23.16 -2.25
C PHE A 53 -12.37 24.64 -2.62
N GLN A 54 -11.22 25.29 -2.50
CA GLN A 54 -11.06 26.68 -2.92
C GLN A 54 -11.36 26.83 -4.43
N ARG A 55 -10.87 25.92 -5.27
CA ARG A 55 -11.08 25.96 -6.72
C ARG A 55 -12.54 25.69 -7.11
N ARG A 56 -13.21 24.73 -6.48
CA ARG A 56 -14.57 24.30 -6.86
C ARG A 56 -15.70 25.06 -6.15
N LEU A 57 -15.46 25.49 -4.91
CA LEU A 57 -16.45 26.17 -4.07
C LEU A 57 -16.22 27.68 -4.02
N HIS A 58 -15.15 28.18 -4.64
CA HIS A 58 -14.78 29.59 -4.66
C HIS A 58 -14.71 30.19 -3.26
N LEU A 59 -14.00 29.50 -2.35
CA LEU A 59 -13.90 29.91 -0.95
C LEU A 59 -13.26 31.29 -0.81
N THR A 60 -13.84 32.15 0.03
CA THR A 60 -13.24 33.43 0.40
C THR A 60 -12.01 33.22 1.30
N PRO A 61 -11.11 34.21 1.42
CA PRO A 61 -9.96 34.12 2.33
C PRO A 61 -10.35 33.75 3.76
N GLU A 62 -11.44 34.33 4.27
CA GLU A 62 -11.94 34.07 5.63
C GLU A 62 -12.48 32.65 5.78
N GLN A 63 -13.08 32.08 4.71
CA GLN A 63 -13.51 30.68 4.71
C GLN A 63 -12.32 29.73 4.66
N VAL A 64 -11.28 30.05 3.90
CA VAL A 64 -10.04 29.26 3.84
C VAL A 64 -9.37 29.22 5.22
N GLU A 65 -9.29 30.34 5.93
CA GLU A 65 -8.74 30.41 7.29
C GLU A 65 -9.52 29.54 8.29
N ARG A 66 -10.86 29.45 8.15
CA ARG A 66 -11.70 28.62 9.02
C ARG A 66 -11.65 27.13 8.65
N ILE A 67 -11.63 26.80 7.36
CA ILE A 67 -11.70 25.42 6.86
C ILE A 67 -10.35 24.71 6.95
N GLY A 68 -9.24 25.43 6.75
CA GLY A 68 -7.89 24.87 6.78
C GLY A 68 -7.59 24.04 8.06
N PRO A 69 -7.80 24.59 9.26
CA PRO A 69 -7.60 23.85 10.51
C PRO A 69 -8.48 22.60 10.66
N ILE A 70 -9.71 22.64 10.12
CA ILE A 70 -10.63 21.48 10.13
C ILE A 70 -10.03 20.35 9.29
N LEU A 71 -9.57 20.64 8.08
CA LEU A 71 -8.99 19.63 7.19
C LEU A 71 -7.66 19.09 7.73
N GLN A 72 -6.83 19.92 8.36
CA GLN A 72 -5.60 19.47 9.01
C GLN A 72 -5.89 18.50 10.15
N ARG A 73 -6.84 18.85 11.04
CA ARG A 73 -7.26 17.99 12.15
C ARG A 73 -7.78 16.65 11.63
N THR A 74 -8.70 16.68 10.66
CA THR A 74 -9.24 15.47 10.02
C THR A 74 -8.14 14.61 9.42
N GLY A 75 -7.17 15.23 8.73
CA GLY A 75 -6.03 14.50 8.19
C GLY A 75 -5.22 13.77 9.26
N ARG A 76 -4.93 14.44 10.38
CA ARG A 76 -4.17 13.84 11.49
C ARG A 76 -4.93 12.69 12.14
N GLU A 77 -6.21 12.86 12.41
CA GLU A 77 -7.08 11.82 12.97
C GLU A 77 -7.14 10.58 12.04
N MET A 78 -7.30 10.79 10.73
CA MET A 78 -7.26 9.72 9.73
C MET A 78 -5.90 9.00 9.70
N GLY A 79 -4.79 9.74 9.86
CA GLY A 79 -3.45 9.19 9.94
C GLY A 79 -3.25 8.28 11.16
N VAL A 80 -3.76 8.70 12.32
CA VAL A 80 -3.74 7.90 13.56
C VAL A 80 -4.57 6.62 13.38
N LEU A 81 -5.82 6.74 12.91
CA LEU A 81 -6.70 5.59 12.67
C LEU A 81 -6.10 4.59 11.70
N ARG A 82 -5.48 5.06 10.61
CA ARG A 82 -4.81 4.19 9.64
C ARG A 82 -3.68 3.39 10.29
N THR A 83 -2.89 4.02 11.16
CA THR A 83 -1.76 3.36 11.84
C THR A 83 -2.27 2.32 12.85
N GLU A 84 -3.26 2.68 13.65
CA GLU A 84 -3.88 1.79 14.63
C GLU A 84 -4.52 0.56 13.96
N MET A 85 -5.32 0.78 12.91
CA MET A 85 -5.96 -0.29 12.16
C MET A 85 -4.94 -1.19 11.47
N ALA A 86 -3.89 -0.63 10.88
CA ALA A 86 -2.82 -1.43 10.28
C ALA A 86 -2.15 -2.36 11.31
N GLY A 87 -1.89 -1.85 12.53
CA GLY A 87 -1.37 -2.64 13.63
C GLY A 87 -2.32 -3.78 14.02
N ARG A 88 -3.61 -3.48 14.20
CA ARG A 88 -4.63 -4.49 14.52
C ARG A 88 -4.75 -5.55 13.43
N THR A 89 -4.84 -5.15 12.17
CA THR A 89 -4.90 -6.09 11.03
C THR A 89 -3.68 -7.00 11.00
N PHE A 90 -2.47 -6.47 11.22
CA PHE A 90 -1.27 -7.30 11.29
C PHE A 90 -1.33 -8.34 12.41
N GLN A 91 -1.82 -7.95 13.60
CA GLN A 91 -1.98 -8.87 14.72
C GLN A 91 -2.99 -9.98 14.43
N VAL A 92 -4.16 -9.64 13.87
CA VAL A 92 -5.18 -10.63 13.49
C VAL A 92 -4.63 -11.63 12.47
N ILE A 93 -3.93 -11.16 11.45
CA ILE A 93 -3.32 -12.03 10.44
C ILE A 93 -2.24 -12.92 11.06
N ARG A 94 -1.39 -12.38 11.94
CA ARG A 94 -0.35 -13.15 12.63
C ARG A 94 -0.94 -14.28 13.46
N LEU A 95 -1.95 -13.98 14.29
CA LEU A 95 -2.63 -14.98 15.12
C LEU A 95 -3.27 -16.06 14.25
N SER A 96 -3.97 -15.68 13.19
CA SER A 96 -4.56 -16.64 12.25
C SER A 96 -3.51 -17.56 11.61
N HIS A 97 -2.33 -17.04 11.24
CA HIS A 97 -1.25 -17.89 10.74
C HIS A 97 -0.70 -18.86 11.79
N GLU A 98 -0.60 -18.43 13.05
CA GLU A 98 -0.15 -19.28 14.16
C GLU A 98 -1.14 -20.42 14.43
N GLU A 99 -2.44 -20.10 14.47
CA GLU A 99 -3.53 -21.07 14.62
C GLU A 99 -3.53 -22.08 13.46
N ILE A 100 -3.44 -21.62 12.21
CA ILE A 100 -3.37 -22.52 11.05
C ILE A 100 -2.12 -23.40 11.13
N ALA A 101 -0.95 -22.84 11.46
CA ALA A 101 0.28 -23.61 11.53
C ALA A 101 0.25 -24.70 12.60
N ALA A 102 -0.49 -24.50 13.70
CA ALA A 102 -0.67 -25.49 14.75
C ALA A 102 -1.39 -26.76 14.24
N GLU A 103 -2.37 -26.59 13.35
CA GLU A 103 -3.17 -27.68 12.77
C GLU A 103 -2.46 -28.43 11.62
N LEU A 104 -1.36 -27.89 11.10
CA LEU A 104 -0.64 -28.47 9.97
C LEU A 104 0.40 -29.51 10.40
N LEU A 105 0.51 -30.58 9.60
CA LEU A 105 1.63 -31.53 9.70
C LEU A 105 2.96 -30.81 9.43
N PRO A 106 4.09 -31.30 9.98
CA PRO A 106 5.40 -30.67 9.79
C PRO A 106 5.75 -30.40 8.33
N GLU A 107 5.46 -31.34 7.44
CA GLU A 107 5.71 -31.23 5.99
C GLU A 107 4.86 -30.14 5.31
N GLN A 108 3.65 -29.88 5.82
CA GLN A 108 2.74 -28.86 5.29
C GLN A 108 3.11 -27.44 5.77
N ARG A 109 3.80 -27.31 6.91
CA ARG A 109 4.18 -26.01 7.47
C ARG A 109 5.17 -25.27 6.58
N GLU A 110 6.08 -25.99 5.94
CA GLU A 110 7.06 -25.39 5.02
C GLU A 110 6.36 -24.81 3.78
N GLU A 111 5.42 -25.55 3.21
CA GLU A 111 4.61 -25.08 2.08
C GLU A 111 3.74 -23.88 2.46
N PHE A 112 3.12 -23.92 3.64
CA PHE A 112 2.33 -22.79 4.15
C PHE A 112 3.17 -21.53 4.35
N ALA A 113 4.40 -21.66 4.87
CA ALA A 113 5.33 -20.54 4.99
C ALA A 113 5.70 -19.95 3.62
N ARG A 114 5.91 -20.79 2.61
CA ARG A 114 6.17 -20.37 1.23
C ARG A 114 4.98 -19.59 0.64
N LEU A 115 3.76 -20.13 0.76
CA LEU A 115 2.53 -19.47 0.30
C LEU A 115 2.36 -18.07 0.94
N ASN A 116 2.59 -17.95 2.24
CA ASN A 116 2.49 -16.67 2.95
C ASN A 116 3.55 -15.65 2.49
N LYS A 117 4.77 -16.11 2.18
CA LYS A 117 5.84 -15.27 1.64
C LYS A 117 5.49 -14.77 0.23
N GLU A 118 5.03 -15.65 -0.65
CA GLU A 118 4.61 -15.30 -2.01
C GLU A 118 3.45 -14.29 -2.00
N MET A 119 2.45 -14.52 -1.16
CA MET A 119 1.38 -13.55 -0.96
C MET A 119 1.95 -12.19 -0.55
N ARG A 120 2.80 -12.14 0.47
CA ARG A 120 3.43 -10.88 0.94
C ARG A 120 4.22 -10.17 -0.15
N GLU A 121 4.93 -10.91 -1.00
CA GLU A 121 5.65 -10.35 -2.14
C GLU A 121 4.70 -9.80 -3.21
N ARG A 122 3.61 -10.51 -3.52
CA ARG A 122 2.54 -10.00 -4.40
C ARG A 122 1.93 -8.71 -3.84
N TYR A 123 1.63 -8.65 -2.55
CA TYR A 123 1.14 -7.44 -1.88
C TYR A 123 2.14 -6.28 -1.97
N ARG A 124 3.45 -6.55 -1.85
CA ARG A 124 4.51 -5.54 -2.00
C ARG A 124 4.63 -5.01 -3.42
N GLN A 125 4.50 -5.88 -4.42
CA GLN A 125 4.66 -5.53 -5.83
C GLN A 125 3.41 -4.86 -6.42
N GLN A 126 2.22 -5.35 -6.08
CA GLN A 126 0.95 -4.94 -6.70
C GLN A 126 0.13 -3.98 -5.81
N GLY A 127 0.52 -3.80 -4.56
CA GLY A 127 -0.29 -3.13 -3.55
C GLY A 127 -1.44 -4.03 -3.05
N PRO A 128 -2.21 -3.56 -2.06
CA PRO A 128 -3.35 -4.32 -1.55
C PRO A 128 -4.39 -4.61 -2.66
N PRO A 129 -4.86 -5.86 -2.82
CA PRO A 129 -5.98 -6.22 -3.68
C PRO A 129 -7.22 -5.53 -3.11
N GLY A 130 -7.77 -4.58 -3.88
CA GLY A 130 -8.92 -3.78 -3.45
C GLY A 130 -8.88 -2.32 -3.90
N GLN A 131 -7.72 -1.75 -4.23
CA GLN A 131 -7.68 -0.36 -4.70
C GLN A 131 -8.28 -0.18 -6.11
N LYS A 132 -8.44 -1.27 -6.89
CA LYS A 132 -9.19 -1.29 -8.16
C LYS A 132 -10.71 -1.47 -8.00
N GLY A 133 -11.22 -1.69 -6.78
CA GLY A 133 -12.62 -2.06 -6.54
C GLY A 133 -13.35 -1.26 -5.45
N ILE A 134 -12.68 -0.33 -4.77
CA ILE A 134 -13.40 0.66 -3.95
C ILE A 134 -13.88 1.74 -4.93
N PRO A 135 -15.19 1.80 -5.27
CA PRO A 135 -15.70 2.92 -6.05
C PRO A 135 -15.33 4.22 -5.31
N PRO A 136 -15.03 5.33 -6.02
CA PRO A 136 -14.73 6.59 -5.37
C PRO A 136 -15.81 6.86 -4.33
N MET A 137 -15.42 7.12 -3.07
CA MET A 137 -16.37 7.49 -2.01
C MET A 137 -17.19 8.67 -2.54
N LYS A 138 -18.46 8.40 -2.88
CA LYS A 138 -19.40 9.45 -3.29
C LYS A 138 -19.62 10.32 -2.04
N GLY A 139 -19.53 11.64 -2.21
CA GLY A 139 -19.45 12.62 -1.12
C GLY A 139 -20.53 12.49 -0.02
N PRO A 140 -20.39 13.25 1.08
CA PRO A 140 -21.21 13.10 2.27
C PRO A 140 -22.70 13.29 1.92
N GLY A 141 -23.44 12.19 1.95
CA GLY A 141 -24.83 12.12 1.50
C GLY A 141 -25.30 10.74 1.05
N GLN A 142 -24.40 9.75 0.93
CA GLN A 142 -24.75 8.39 0.48
C GLN A 142 -24.35 7.27 1.44
N PHE A 143 -24.24 7.54 2.74
CA PHE A 143 -24.29 6.48 3.76
C PHE A 143 -25.74 5.98 3.93
N GLY A 144 -26.32 5.45 2.85
CA GLY A 144 -27.49 4.58 2.93
C GLY A 144 -27.01 3.13 3.10
N PRO A 145 -27.75 2.25 3.79
CA PRO A 145 -27.36 0.86 4.00
C PRO A 145 -27.50 0.09 2.68
N GLN A 146 -26.49 0.16 1.83
CA GLN A 146 -26.33 -0.74 0.69
C GLN A 146 -25.11 -1.62 0.91
N PHE A 147 -25.15 -2.41 1.98
CA PHE A 147 -24.48 -3.71 1.93
C PHE A 147 -25.22 -4.50 0.86
N HIS A 148 -24.64 -4.62 -0.34
CA HIS A 148 -25.09 -5.63 -1.29
C HIS A 148 -25.02 -6.97 -0.57
N LYS A 149 -26.19 -7.55 -0.28
CA LYS A 149 -26.36 -8.93 0.14
C LYS A 149 -25.73 -9.75 -0.98
N GLY A 150 -24.48 -10.17 -0.80
CA GLY A 150 -23.80 -11.02 -1.77
C GLY A 150 -24.65 -12.27 -1.91
N GLU A 151 -25.33 -12.38 -3.04
CA GLU A 151 -26.02 -13.60 -3.42
C GLU A 151 -24.97 -14.72 -3.42
N PRO A 152 -25.16 -15.81 -2.65
CA PRO A 152 -24.15 -16.85 -2.59
C PRO A 152 -24.00 -17.42 -4.00
N ARG A 153 -22.82 -17.20 -4.59
CA ARG A 153 -22.44 -17.86 -5.84
C ARG A 153 -22.54 -19.36 -5.57
N ASN A 154 -23.51 -19.98 -6.24
CA ASN A 154 -23.71 -21.43 -6.27
C ASN A 154 -22.36 -22.09 -6.61
N LEU A 155 -21.65 -22.57 -5.60
CA LEU A 155 -20.65 -23.62 -5.77
C LEU A 155 -21.43 -24.84 -6.20
N LYS A 156 -21.47 -25.08 -7.51
CA LYS A 156 -21.93 -26.37 -8.04
C LYS A 156 -20.94 -27.43 -7.55
N GLU A 157 -21.39 -28.21 -6.59
CA GLU A 157 -20.86 -29.54 -6.28
C GLU A 157 -20.94 -30.46 -7.51
N GLY A 158 -19.94 -31.34 -7.63
CA GLY A 158 -19.92 -32.55 -8.47
C GLY A 158 -19.53 -32.29 -9.94
N ARG A 159 -18.57 -33.03 -10.52
CA ARG A 159 -18.30 -34.47 -10.41
C ARG A 159 -16.87 -34.76 -10.85
#